data_AF-A0A960TCQ2-F1
#
_entry.id   AF-A0A960TCQ2-F1
#
_cell.length_a   1.000
_cell.length_b   1.000
_cell.length_c   1.000
_cell.angle_alpha   90.00
_cell.angle_beta   90.00
_cell.angle_gamma   90.00
#
_symmetry.space_group_name_H-M   'P 1'
#
loop_
_entity.id
_entity.type
_entity.pdbx_description
1 polymer ?
#
loop_
_entity_poly.entity_id
_entity_poly.type
_entity_poly.pdbx_seq_one_letter_code
_entity_poly.pdbx_strand_id
1 'polypeptide(L)'
;MPVNRSTAPIIVLVWLGVNTILGLIIASFRGVMSGPNPAEALFVSVMITHIIGGSGALSGYISGILLAGPSGRKLALMLLTSMIGTLLGTLGAGWLAYFMGHWPNGAVDFWKEYSLPSALLAVLLSSTAAYIHRMYWFGDPVMQAPGNGDEQTSSVRPEVLPFFSEGRHYFLPFSEIIHVSARREGTEVFTTRTSLYGSVPLRRIQEKLPPSRFVQIHRSHVISLDYISHLEYDAGGNYLMHLRDEEDTVLPVSRSRVQTLKTRLGMNEGSPSEIGD
;
A
#
# COMPACT_ATOMS: atom_id res chain seq x y z
N MET A 1 0.15 -11.66 -1.19
CA MET A 1 0.05 -13.02 -1.75
C MET A 1 1.31 -13.78 -1.40
N PRO A 2 1.25 -15.05 -0.93
CA PRO A 2 2.45 -15.86 -0.81
C PRO A 2 2.98 -16.08 -2.23
N VAL A 3 4.28 -15.89 -2.44
CA VAL A 3 4.94 -16.16 -3.72
C VAL A 3 4.63 -17.59 -4.11
N ASN A 4 3.93 -17.78 -5.24
CA ASN A 4 3.63 -19.10 -5.77
C ASN A 4 4.96 -19.83 -5.98
N ARG A 5 5.18 -20.94 -5.26
CA ARG A 5 6.44 -21.72 -5.35
C ARG A 5 6.73 -22.21 -6.78
N SER A 6 5.75 -22.18 -7.69
CA SER A 6 5.94 -22.56 -9.09
C SER A 6 6.59 -21.47 -9.97
N THR A 7 6.63 -20.19 -9.56
CA THR A 7 7.20 -19.10 -10.39
C THR A 7 8.68 -18.81 -10.10
N ALA A 8 9.14 -19.14 -8.88
CA ALA A 8 10.55 -19.04 -8.49
C ALA A 8 11.53 -19.76 -9.45
N PRO A 9 11.29 -21.01 -9.89
CA PRO A 9 12.21 -21.68 -10.82
C PRO A 9 12.29 -21.00 -12.20
N ILE A 10 11.19 -20.42 -12.69
CA ILE A 10 11.15 -19.72 -13.98
C ILE A 10 12.03 -18.46 -13.94
N ILE A 11 11.97 -17.70 -12.85
CA ILE A 11 12.77 -16.49 -12.66
C ILE A 11 14.27 -16.81 -12.64
N VAL A 12 14.66 -17.88 -11.92
CA VAL A 12 16.07 -18.31 -11.84
C VAL A 12 16.58 -18.79 -13.20
N LEU A 13 15.74 -19.50 -13.99
CA LEU A 13 16.09 -19.94 -15.33
C LEU A 13 16.26 -18.77 -16.32
N VAL A 14 15.39 -17.75 -16.25
CA VAL A 14 15.52 -16.54 -17.07
C VAL A 14 16.79 -15.77 -16.70
N TRP A 15 17.08 -15.61 -15.40
CA TRP A 15 18.31 -14.95 -14.93
C TRP A 15 19.58 -15.68 -15.39
N LEU A 16 19.61 -17.01 -15.28
CA LEU A 16 20.71 -17.84 -15.76
C LEU A 16 20.88 -17.74 -17.29
N GLY A 17 19.79 -17.78 -18.04
CA GLY A 17 19.80 -17.64 -19.50
C GLY A 17 20.40 -16.30 -19.96
N VAL A 18 19.94 -15.19 -19.38
CA VAL A 18 20.43 -13.85 -19.71
C VAL A 18 21.92 -13.70 -19.40
N ASN A 19 22.38 -14.13 -18.22
CA ASN A 19 23.79 -14.02 -17.83
C ASN A 19 24.71 -14.94 -18.65
N THR A 20 24.21 -16.09 -19.11
CA THR A 20 24.98 -17.00 -19.96
C THR A 20 25.22 -16.40 -21.34
N ILE A 21 24.18 -15.83 -21.96
CA ILE A 21 24.29 -15.12 -23.25
C ILE A 21 25.24 -13.93 -23.13
N LEU A 22 25.13 -13.17 -22.04
CA LEU A 22 26.03 -12.06 -21.74
C LEU A 22 27.50 -12.50 -21.64
N GLY A 23 27.77 -13.61 -20.93
CA GLY A 23 29.12 -14.17 -20.82
C GLY A 23 29.72 -14.57 -22.17
N LEU A 24 28.90 -15.11 -23.09
CA LEU A 24 29.32 -15.45 -24.45
C LEU A 24 29.64 -14.19 -25.29
N ILE A 25 28.82 -13.14 -25.16
CA ILE A 25 29.08 -11.85 -25.82
C ILE A 25 30.40 -11.27 -25.33
N ILE A 26 30.63 -11.23 -24.01
CA ILE A 26 31.89 -10.72 -23.43
C ILE A 26 33.09 -11.54 -23.89
N ALA A 27 32.96 -12.88 -23.93
CA ALA A 27 34.02 -13.77 -24.40
C ALA A 27 34.39 -13.51 -25.87
N SER A 28 33.44 -13.12 -26.71
CA SER A 28 33.70 -12.78 -28.12
C SER A 28 34.54 -11.51 -28.31
N PHE A 29 34.53 -10.60 -27.33
CA PHE A 29 35.34 -9.37 -27.34
C PHE A 29 36.74 -9.52 -26.75
N ARG A 30 37.07 -10.70 -26.19
CA ARG A 30 38.37 -10.96 -25.55
C ARG A 30 39.56 -10.70 -26.48
N GLY A 31 39.42 -10.98 -27.78
CA GLY A 31 40.46 -10.72 -28.79
C GLY A 31 40.71 -9.23 -29.05
N VAL A 32 39.67 -8.40 -28.96
CA VAL A 32 39.76 -6.93 -29.17
C VAL A 32 40.43 -6.25 -27.97
N MET A 33 40.16 -6.73 -26.75
CA MET A 33 40.82 -6.25 -25.52
C MET A 33 42.33 -6.55 -25.49
N SER A 34 42.79 -7.56 -26.21
CA SER A 34 44.21 -7.92 -26.37
C SER A 34 44.87 -7.31 -27.62
N GLY A 35 44.15 -6.50 -28.38
CA GLY A 35 44.67 -5.80 -29.56
C GLY A 35 45.66 -4.69 -29.20
N PRO A 36 46.49 -4.23 -30.15
CA PRO A 36 47.53 -3.22 -29.90
C PRO A 36 46.97 -1.80 -29.68
N ASN A 37 45.68 -1.55 -29.92
CA ASN A 37 45.09 -0.21 -29.83
C ASN A 37 44.38 0.01 -28.48
N PRO A 38 44.95 0.82 -27.55
CA PRO A 38 44.38 1.02 -26.22
C PRO A 38 43.03 1.74 -26.23
N ALA A 39 42.72 2.53 -27.27
CA ALA A 39 41.43 3.20 -27.41
C ALA A 39 40.29 2.22 -27.71
N GLU A 40 40.56 1.19 -28.52
CA GLU A 40 39.61 0.12 -28.83
C GLU A 40 39.33 -0.75 -27.61
N ALA A 41 40.36 -1.07 -26.82
CA ALA A 41 40.21 -1.82 -25.57
C ALA A 41 39.39 -1.06 -24.52
N LEU A 42 39.64 0.26 -24.35
CA LEU A 42 38.84 1.11 -23.46
C LEU A 42 37.38 1.20 -23.92
N PHE A 43 37.15 1.35 -25.23
CA PHE A 43 35.80 1.37 -25.79
C PHE A 43 35.03 0.09 -25.50
N VAL A 44 35.65 -1.07 -25.78
CA VAL A 44 35.06 -2.38 -25.53
C VAL A 44 34.78 -2.60 -24.04
N SER A 45 35.68 -2.17 -23.16
CA SER A 45 35.49 -2.25 -21.70
C SER A 45 34.27 -1.42 -21.22
N VAL A 46 34.11 -0.20 -21.74
CA VAL A 46 32.96 0.67 -21.44
C VAL A 46 31.66 0.05 -21.95
N MET A 47 31.66 -0.51 -23.16
CA MET A 47 30.50 -1.23 -23.73
C MET A 47 30.12 -2.45 -22.88
N ILE A 48 31.08 -3.29 -22.51
CA ILE A 48 30.84 -4.47 -21.67
C ILE A 48 30.22 -4.07 -20.32
N THR A 49 30.76 -3.05 -19.65
CA THR A 49 30.27 -2.57 -18.34
C THR A 49 28.80 -2.14 -18.41
N HIS A 50 28.41 -1.46 -19.49
CA HIS A 50 27.04 -0.99 -19.65
C HIS A 50 26.08 -2.10 -20.11
N ILE A 51 26.51 -3.07 -20.93
CA ILE A 51 25.69 -4.22 -21.31
C ILE A 51 25.39 -5.07 -20.06
N ILE A 52 26.39 -5.29 -19.18
CA ILE A 52 26.19 -5.98 -17.89
C ILE A 52 25.18 -5.22 -17.02
N GLY A 53 25.35 -3.90 -16.86
CA GLY A 53 24.40 -3.07 -16.10
C GLY A 53 22.97 -3.12 -16.65
N GLY A 54 22.82 -3.06 -17.98
CA GLY A 54 21.51 -3.09 -18.66
C GLY A 54 20.80 -4.42 -18.51
N SER A 55 21.54 -5.54 -18.60
CA SER A 55 20.99 -6.88 -18.37
C SER A 55 20.52 -7.10 -16.93
N GLY A 56 21.24 -6.55 -15.94
CA GLY A 56 20.86 -6.60 -14.54
C GLY A 56 19.55 -5.86 -14.27
N ALA A 57 19.40 -4.67 -14.86
CA ALA A 57 18.18 -3.87 -14.78
C ALA A 57 16.98 -4.58 -15.44
N LEU A 58 17.18 -5.14 -16.64
CA LEU A 58 16.14 -5.90 -17.36
C LEU A 58 15.67 -7.14 -16.58
N SER A 59 16.62 -7.90 -16.01
CA SER A 59 16.27 -9.07 -15.20
C SER A 59 15.52 -8.70 -13.92
N GLY A 60 15.92 -7.60 -13.27
CA GLY A 60 15.19 -7.05 -12.14
C GLY A 60 13.77 -6.64 -12.52
N TYR A 61 13.60 -5.96 -13.66
CA TYR A 61 12.30 -5.50 -14.17
C TYR A 61 11.32 -6.65 -14.39
N ILE A 62 11.77 -7.72 -15.08
CA ILE A 62 10.96 -8.90 -15.35
C ILE A 62 10.57 -9.61 -14.04
N SER A 63 11.51 -9.78 -13.11
CA SER A 63 11.21 -10.29 -11.76
C SER A 63 10.20 -9.42 -11.01
N GLY A 64 10.34 -8.10 -11.10
CA GLY A 64 9.44 -7.13 -10.48
C GLY A 64 8.02 -7.21 -11.01
N ILE A 65 7.83 -7.44 -12.31
CA ILE A 65 6.50 -7.65 -12.91
C ILE A 65 5.90 -9.00 -12.49
N LEU A 66 6.69 -10.07 -12.54
CA LEU A 66 6.22 -11.44 -12.28
C LEU A 66 5.87 -11.68 -10.80
N LEU A 67 6.45 -10.92 -9.87
CA LEU A 67 6.30 -11.12 -8.43
C LEU A 67 5.27 -10.19 -7.76
N ALA A 68 4.57 -9.33 -8.49
CA ALA A 68 3.94 -8.14 -7.91
C ALA A 68 2.41 -8.06 -7.95
N GLY A 69 1.84 -7.78 -6.76
CA GLY A 69 0.60 -7.01 -6.61
C GLY A 69 0.85 -5.48 -6.75
N PRO A 70 -0.07 -4.61 -6.30
CA PRO A 70 -0.07 -3.15 -6.59
C PRO A 70 1.25 -2.41 -6.32
N SER A 71 2.05 -2.86 -5.35
CA SER A 71 3.34 -2.28 -4.98
C SER A 71 4.48 -2.58 -5.97
N GLY A 72 4.44 -3.67 -6.74
CA GLY A 72 5.53 -3.99 -7.65
C GLY A 72 5.36 -3.46 -9.07
N ARG A 73 4.21 -2.86 -9.42
CA ARG A 73 4.12 -1.96 -10.59
C ARG A 73 5.05 -0.75 -10.45
N LYS A 74 5.22 -0.24 -9.22
CA LYS A 74 6.16 0.85 -8.92
C LYS A 74 7.62 0.39 -9.04
N LEU A 75 7.93 -0.81 -8.55
CA LEU A 75 9.27 -1.41 -8.66
C LEU A 75 9.62 -1.74 -10.12
N ALA A 76 8.65 -2.20 -10.92
CA ALA A 76 8.80 -2.36 -12.36
C ALA A 76 9.11 -1.01 -13.03
N LEU A 77 8.35 0.05 -12.75
CA LEU A 77 8.64 1.37 -13.33
C LEU A 77 10.06 1.89 -13.00
N MET A 78 10.56 1.65 -11.78
CA MET A 78 11.93 2.01 -11.39
C MET A 78 13.00 1.24 -12.18
N LEU A 79 12.74 -0.03 -12.48
CA LEU A 79 13.70 -0.87 -13.21
C LEU A 79 13.64 -0.59 -14.72
N LEU A 80 12.48 -0.17 -15.24
CA LEU A 80 12.33 0.31 -16.62
C LEU A 80 13.10 1.60 -16.85
N THR A 81 13.01 2.59 -15.94
CA THR A 81 13.75 3.84 -16.06
C THR A 81 15.26 3.62 -15.95
N SER A 82 15.69 2.71 -15.08
CA SER A 82 17.10 2.28 -15.01
C SER A 82 17.56 1.64 -16.33
N MET A 83 16.74 0.77 -16.94
CA MET A 83 17.05 0.11 -18.21
C MET A 83 17.17 1.09 -19.38
N ILE A 84 16.26 2.08 -19.47
CA ILE A 84 16.31 3.14 -20.48
C ILE A 84 17.57 4.00 -20.29
N GLY A 85 17.91 4.34 -19.05
CA GLY A 85 19.12 5.10 -18.73
C GLY A 85 20.39 4.37 -19.17
N THR A 86 20.48 3.06 -18.92
CA THR A 86 21.64 2.26 -19.35
C THR A 86 21.72 2.13 -20.87
N LEU A 87 20.58 1.97 -21.56
CA LEU A 87 20.52 1.90 -23.03
C LEU A 87 21.00 3.23 -23.67
N LEU A 88 20.49 4.37 -23.20
CA LEU A 88 20.93 5.68 -23.69
C LEU A 88 22.42 5.92 -23.40
N GLY A 89 22.92 5.47 -22.25
CA GLY A 89 24.36 5.49 -21.93
C GLY A 89 25.20 4.68 -22.91
N THR A 90 24.78 3.46 -23.27
CA THR A 90 25.50 2.65 -24.27
C THR A 90 25.54 3.31 -25.64
N LEU A 91 24.41 3.81 -26.13
CA LEU A 91 24.32 4.46 -27.42
C LEU A 91 25.14 5.76 -27.46
N GLY A 92 25.11 6.54 -26.38
CA GLY A 92 25.91 7.75 -26.22
C GLY A 92 27.42 7.47 -26.20
N ALA A 93 27.87 6.44 -25.47
CA ALA A 93 29.28 6.05 -25.46
C ALA A 93 29.75 5.49 -26.81
N GLY A 94 28.91 4.72 -27.51
CA GLY A 94 29.12 4.28 -28.90
C GLY A 94 29.34 5.43 -29.86
N TRP A 95 28.43 6.40 -29.81
CA TRP A 95 28.49 7.60 -30.65
C TRP A 95 29.72 8.46 -30.35
N LEU A 96 30.04 8.66 -29.06
CA LEU A 96 31.21 9.41 -28.62
C LEU A 96 32.52 8.74 -29.08
N ALA A 97 32.63 7.41 -29.00
CA ALA A 97 33.81 6.69 -29.44
C ALA A 97 33.99 6.73 -30.97
N TYR A 98 32.90 6.58 -31.74
CA TYR A 98 32.93 6.77 -33.19
C TYR A 98 33.39 8.17 -33.57
N PHE A 99 32.84 9.19 -32.90
CA PHE A 99 33.20 10.58 -33.09
C PHE A 99 34.68 10.84 -32.76
N MET A 100 35.16 10.34 -31.62
CA MET A 100 36.56 10.46 -31.18
C MET A 100 37.54 9.72 -32.11
N GLY A 101 37.15 8.57 -32.66
CA GLY A 101 37.97 7.80 -33.60
C GLY A 101 38.15 8.48 -34.97
N HIS A 102 37.23 9.37 -35.35
CA HIS A 102 37.29 10.13 -36.60
C HIS A 102 37.75 11.59 -36.40
N TRP A 103 38.12 11.98 -35.17
CA TRP A 103 38.50 13.35 -34.84
C TRP A 103 40.02 13.53 -34.89
N PRO A 104 40.59 14.22 -35.90
CA PRO A 104 42.03 14.34 -36.03
C PRO A 104 42.58 15.27 -34.94
N ASN A 105 43.50 14.75 -34.12
CA ASN A 105 44.36 15.46 -33.17
C ASN A 105 43.71 16.26 -32.01
N GLY A 106 42.38 16.46 -31.99
CA GLY A 106 41.70 17.24 -30.94
C GLY A 106 41.00 16.46 -29.82
N ALA A 107 40.95 15.12 -29.91
CA ALA A 107 40.21 14.27 -28.96
C ALA A 107 40.77 14.34 -27.53
N VAL A 108 42.09 14.39 -27.39
CA VAL A 108 42.77 14.43 -26.08
C VAL A 108 42.61 15.79 -25.41
N ASP A 109 42.68 16.88 -26.19
CA ASP A 109 42.52 18.24 -25.68
C ASP A 109 41.07 18.51 -25.27
N PHE A 110 40.11 18.04 -26.07
CA PHE A 110 38.70 18.04 -25.70
C PHE A 110 38.46 17.25 -24.40
N TRP A 111 39.04 16.05 -24.25
CA TRP A 111 38.84 15.26 -23.03
C TRP A 111 39.41 15.96 -21.79
N LYS A 112 40.56 16.63 -21.90
CA LYS A 112 41.13 17.42 -20.81
C LYS A 112 40.27 18.64 -20.45
N GLU A 113 39.71 19.32 -21.45
CA GLU A 113 38.92 20.53 -21.26
C GLU A 113 37.52 20.23 -20.71
N TYR A 114 36.88 19.13 -21.12
CA TYR A 114 35.48 18.86 -20.82
C TYR A 114 35.22 17.70 -19.85
N SER A 115 36.21 16.88 -19.48
CA SER A 115 36.00 15.75 -18.52
C SER A 115 35.62 16.22 -17.11
N LEU A 116 36.26 17.26 -16.60
CA LEU A 116 35.96 17.85 -15.28
C LEU A 116 34.55 18.48 -15.22
N PRO A 117 34.16 19.37 -16.17
CA PRO A 117 32.81 19.93 -16.22
C PRO A 117 31.72 18.86 -16.39
N SER A 118 31.95 17.86 -17.25
CA SER A 118 30.96 16.80 -17.49
C SER A 118 30.79 15.87 -16.30
N ALA A 119 31.86 15.54 -15.58
CA ALA A 119 31.78 14.76 -14.33
C ALA A 119 31.00 15.52 -13.24
N LEU A 120 31.25 16.82 -13.08
CA LEU A 120 30.51 17.65 -12.12
C LEU A 120 29.02 17.76 -12.49
N LEU A 121 28.71 17.92 -13.78
CA LEU A 121 27.33 17.93 -14.28
C LEU A 121 26.63 16.58 -14.02
N ALA A 122 27.32 15.46 -14.26
CA ALA A 122 26.76 14.12 -14.02
C ALA A 122 26.48 13.88 -12.52
N VAL A 123 27.38 14.30 -11.63
CA VAL A 123 27.16 14.23 -10.17
C VAL A 123 26.00 15.12 -9.75
N LEU A 124 25.89 16.33 -10.31
CA LEU A 124 24.79 17.26 -10.02
C LEU A 124 23.44 16.70 -10.48
N LEU A 125 23.37 16.14 -11.70
CA LEU A 125 22.17 15.52 -12.24
C LEU A 125 21.76 14.27 -11.47
N SER A 126 22.73 13.42 -11.09
CA SER A 126 22.47 12.24 -10.26
C SER A 126 21.99 12.63 -8.86
N SER A 127 22.58 13.67 -8.25
CA SER A 127 22.20 14.17 -6.93
C SER A 127 20.82 14.83 -6.94
N THR A 128 20.50 15.60 -7.99
CA THR A 128 19.17 16.20 -8.15
C THR A 128 18.10 15.17 -8.44
N ALA A 129 18.38 14.15 -9.26
CA ALA A 129 17.47 13.02 -9.47
C ALA A 129 17.22 12.25 -8.16
N ALA A 130 18.27 11.99 -7.36
CA ALA A 130 18.15 11.35 -6.06
C ALA A 130 17.37 12.21 -5.05
N TYR A 131 17.55 13.53 -5.08
CA TYR A 131 16.81 14.48 -4.25
C TYR A 131 15.33 14.55 -4.63
N ILE A 132 15.02 14.67 -5.92
CA ILE A 132 13.65 14.65 -6.45
C ILE A 132 12.99 13.33 -6.09
N HIS A 133 13.67 12.20 -6.32
CA HIS A 133 13.18 10.89 -5.92
C HIS A 133 12.89 10.84 -4.40
N ARG A 134 13.81 11.35 -3.57
CA ARG A 134 13.61 11.41 -2.11
C ARG A 134 12.44 12.31 -1.72
N MET A 135 12.26 13.43 -2.40
CA MET A 135 11.22 14.42 -2.13
C MET A 135 9.82 13.92 -2.52
N TYR A 136 9.67 13.32 -3.70
CA TYR A 136 8.37 12.80 -4.16
C TYR A 136 8.03 11.41 -3.60
N TRP A 137 9.01 10.65 -3.11
CA TRP A 137 8.75 9.32 -2.55
C TRP A 137 8.60 9.30 -1.02
N PHE A 138 9.29 10.20 -0.30
CA PHE A 138 9.19 10.30 1.17
C PHE A 138 8.45 11.54 1.65
N GLY A 139 8.05 12.45 0.74
CA GLY A 139 7.32 13.68 1.06
C GLY A 139 5.80 13.55 1.15
N ASP A 140 5.22 12.36 1.04
CA ASP A 140 3.78 12.17 1.23
C ASP A 140 3.43 11.91 2.70
N PRO A 141 2.83 12.86 3.44
CA PRO A 141 1.94 12.50 4.53
C PRO A 141 0.68 11.88 3.91
N VAL A 142 0.58 10.56 3.95
CA VAL A 142 -0.65 9.79 3.70
C VAL A 142 -1.23 9.92 2.28
N MET A 143 -1.03 8.87 1.48
CA MET A 143 -2.01 8.49 0.46
C MET A 143 -3.32 8.09 1.16
N GLN A 144 -4.22 9.06 1.36
CA GLN A 144 -5.64 8.79 1.39
C GLN A 144 -6.04 8.53 -0.07
N ALA A 145 -6.29 7.26 -0.38
CA ALA A 145 -6.85 6.86 -1.66
C ALA A 145 -8.26 7.48 -1.82
N PRO A 146 -8.60 8.06 -2.98
CA PRO A 146 -9.99 8.21 -3.34
C PRO A 146 -10.56 6.81 -3.66
N GLY A 147 -11.79 6.58 -3.24
CA GLY A 147 -12.38 5.26 -3.08
C GLY A 147 -12.55 4.40 -4.33
N ASN A 148 -12.88 3.15 -4.02
CA ASN A 148 -13.53 2.11 -4.81
C ASN A 148 -12.69 1.35 -5.84
N GLY A 149 -12.32 0.14 -5.42
CA GLY A 149 -11.82 -0.95 -6.25
C GLY A 149 -11.38 -2.11 -5.37
N ASP A 150 -12.27 -2.58 -4.50
CA ASP A 150 -12.03 -3.64 -3.51
C ASP A 150 -11.81 -5.00 -4.18
N GLU A 151 -10.56 -5.31 -4.51
CA GLU A 151 -10.08 -6.69 -4.57
C GLU A 151 -8.84 -6.83 -3.68
N GLN A 152 -9.06 -6.60 -2.39
CA GLN A 152 -8.23 -7.17 -1.34
C GLN A 152 -9.01 -8.32 -0.73
N THR A 153 -8.71 -9.54 -1.17
CA THR A 153 -8.85 -10.74 -0.33
C THR A 153 -7.94 -10.55 0.89
N SER A 154 -8.44 -9.77 1.84
CA SER A 154 -8.09 -9.87 3.25
C SER A 154 -8.16 -11.36 3.58
N SER A 155 -7.18 -11.87 4.33
CA SER A 155 -7.40 -13.11 5.06
C SER A 155 -8.73 -12.94 5.77
N VAL A 156 -9.77 -13.67 5.36
CA VAL A 156 -11.11 -13.60 5.94
C VAL A 156 -10.95 -14.06 7.38
N ARG A 157 -10.55 -13.15 8.25
CA ARG A 157 -10.77 -13.30 9.68
C ARG A 157 -12.29 -13.35 9.77
N PRO A 158 -12.87 -14.44 10.26
CA PRO A 158 -14.32 -14.49 10.37
C PRO A 158 -14.76 -13.25 11.15
N GLU A 159 -15.68 -12.48 10.57
CA GLU A 159 -16.27 -11.28 11.15
C GLU A 159 -17.22 -11.67 12.28
N VAL A 160 -16.66 -12.33 13.29
CA VAL A 160 -17.41 -12.92 14.40
C VAL A 160 -16.88 -12.39 15.72
N LEU A 161 -17.79 -12.20 16.66
CA LEU A 161 -17.52 -11.97 18.07
C LEU A 161 -17.53 -13.33 18.79
N PRO A 162 -16.37 -13.81 19.30
CA PRO A 162 -16.35 -14.95 20.20
C PRO A 162 -16.97 -14.55 21.55
N PHE A 163 -18.05 -15.22 21.93
CA PHE A 163 -18.83 -14.95 23.12
C PHE A 163 -19.07 -16.24 23.91
N PHE A 164 -18.86 -16.22 25.24
CA PHE A 164 -19.08 -17.38 26.10
C PHE A 164 -20.34 -17.18 26.93
N SER A 165 -21.26 -18.13 26.84
CA SER A 165 -22.56 -18.08 27.51
C SER A 165 -23.01 -19.50 27.86
N GLU A 166 -23.53 -19.71 29.07
CA GLU A 166 -24.06 -21.01 29.54
C GLU A 166 -23.11 -22.21 29.33
N GLY A 167 -21.80 -22.02 29.51
CA GLY A 167 -20.83 -23.11 29.30
C GLY A 167 -20.45 -23.38 27.85
N ARG A 168 -20.96 -22.61 26.88
CA ARG A 168 -20.72 -22.78 25.44
C ARG A 168 -20.04 -21.56 24.81
N HIS A 169 -19.19 -21.80 23.81
CA HIS A 169 -18.61 -20.77 22.97
C HIS A 169 -19.49 -20.54 21.73
N TYR A 170 -20.00 -19.32 21.59
CA TYR A 170 -20.72 -18.84 20.42
C TYR A 170 -19.80 -17.95 19.58
N PHE A 171 -19.90 -18.07 18.26
CA PHE A 171 -19.21 -17.21 17.31
C PHE A 171 -20.28 -16.38 16.58
N LEU A 172 -20.54 -15.17 17.09
CA LEU A 172 -21.65 -14.34 16.64
C LEU A 172 -21.21 -13.45 15.48
N PRO A 173 -21.74 -13.60 14.26
CA PRO A 173 -21.41 -12.70 13.16
C PRO A 173 -21.74 -11.26 13.53
N PHE A 174 -20.84 -10.32 13.26
CA PHE A 174 -21.10 -8.89 13.54
C PHE A 174 -22.35 -8.37 12.80
N SER A 175 -22.72 -8.99 11.67
CA SER A 175 -23.95 -8.70 10.93
C SER A 175 -25.23 -9.11 11.62
N GLU A 176 -25.18 -10.07 12.55
CA GLU A 176 -26.36 -10.54 13.28
C GLU A 176 -26.56 -9.80 14.60
N ILE A 177 -25.55 -9.06 15.09
CA ILE A 177 -25.64 -8.33 16.37
C ILE A 177 -26.40 -7.02 16.16
N ILE A 178 -27.52 -6.89 16.86
CA ILE A 178 -28.37 -5.69 16.86
C ILE A 178 -27.83 -4.68 17.88
N HIS A 179 -27.73 -5.10 19.14
CA HIS A 179 -27.21 -4.28 20.21
C HIS A 179 -26.64 -5.13 21.36
N VAL A 180 -25.89 -4.47 22.24
CA VAL A 180 -25.24 -5.09 23.40
C VAL A 180 -25.56 -4.24 24.63
N SER A 181 -26.08 -4.89 25.67
CA SER A 181 -26.56 -4.25 26.88
C SER A 181 -25.82 -4.76 28.12
N ALA A 182 -25.32 -3.85 28.96
CA ALA A 182 -24.75 -4.21 30.26
C ALA A 182 -25.86 -4.47 31.28
N ARG A 183 -25.80 -5.62 31.96
CA ARG A 183 -26.61 -5.94 33.15
C ARG A 183 -25.73 -5.91 34.40
N ARG A 184 -26.34 -6.09 35.58
CA ARG A 184 -25.67 -5.99 36.91
C ARG A 184 -24.37 -6.81 37.03
N GLU A 185 -24.31 -8.01 36.45
CA GLU A 185 -23.20 -8.95 36.63
C GLU A 185 -22.54 -9.40 35.31
N GLY A 186 -22.85 -8.73 34.20
CA GLY A 186 -22.40 -9.17 32.89
C GLY A 186 -22.97 -8.36 31.74
N THR A 187 -22.96 -8.97 30.56
CA THR A 187 -23.43 -8.34 29.33
C THR A 187 -24.33 -9.30 28.58
N GLU A 188 -25.40 -8.75 28.02
CA GLU A 188 -26.32 -9.44 27.13
C GLU A 188 -26.10 -8.93 25.71
N VAL A 189 -25.90 -9.86 24.77
CA VAL A 189 -25.73 -9.58 23.34
C VAL A 189 -27.04 -9.96 22.65
N PHE A 190 -27.70 -8.99 22.03
CA PHE A 190 -28.94 -9.20 21.28
C PHE A 190 -28.58 -9.40 19.82
N THR A 191 -28.98 -10.54 19.27
CA THR A 191 -28.82 -10.88 17.85
C THR A 191 -30.17 -11.00 17.18
N THR A 192 -30.20 -11.01 15.85
CA THR A 192 -31.42 -11.26 15.07
C THR A 192 -32.12 -12.57 15.35
N ARG A 193 -31.44 -13.54 15.99
CA ARG A 193 -32.01 -14.86 16.29
C ARG A 193 -32.39 -15.04 17.75
N THR A 194 -31.58 -14.49 18.66
CA THR A 194 -31.73 -14.70 20.10
C THR A 194 -30.87 -13.71 20.90
N SER A 195 -31.13 -13.59 22.20
CA SER A 195 -30.23 -12.92 23.15
C SER A 195 -29.34 -13.92 23.88
N LEU A 196 -28.09 -13.54 24.13
CA LEU A 196 -27.13 -14.35 24.88
C LEU A 196 -26.53 -13.56 26.03
N TYR A 197 -26.59 -14.11 27.24
CA TYR A 197 -26.01 -13.51 28.43
C TYR A 197 -24.64 -14.13 28.79
N GLY A 198 -23.66 -13.30 29.13
CA GLY A 198 -22.35 -13.75 29.59
C GLY A 198 -21.78 -12.85 30.68
N SER A 199 -21.05 -13.44 31.63
CA SER A 199 -20.40 -12.74 32.76
C SER A 199 -19.15 -11.92 32.36
N VAL A 200 -19.13 -11.39 31.14
CA VAL A 200 -18.05 -10.55 30.60
C VAL A 200 -18.50 -9.09 30.70
N PRO A 201 -17.66 -8.17 31.19
CA PRO A 201 -18.03 -6.75 31.25
C PRO A 201 -18.14 -6.13 29.86
N LEU A 202 -19.08 -5.20 29.69
CA LEU A 202 -19.37 -4.53 28.40
C LEU A 202 -18.13 -3.93 27.75
N ARG A 203 -17.23 -3.33 28.55
CA ARG A 203 -15.98 -2.74 28.07
C ARG A 203 -15.11 -3.74 27.28
N ARG A 204 -15.02 -4.99 27.74
CA ARG A 204 -14.25 -6.04 27.04
C ARG A 204 -14.91 -6.49 25.74
N ILE A 205 -16.23 -6.40 25.65
CA ILE A 205 -16.96 -6.71 24.42
C ILE A 205 -16.80 -5.56 23.44
N GLN A 206 -16.93 -4.32 23.91
CA GLN A 206 -16.71 -3.10 23.13
C GLN A 206 -15.33 -3.07 22.47
N GLU A 207 -14.27 -3.49 23.18
CA GLU A 207 -12.91 -3.58 22.63
C GLU A 207 -12.78 -4.58 21.46
N LYS A 208 -13.68 -5.56 21.37
CA LYS A 208 -13.71 -6.56 20.29
C LYS A 208 -14.63 -6.18 19.13
N LEU A 209 -15.54 -5.22 19.35
CA LEU A 209 -16.48 -4.78 18.32
C LEU A 209 -15.80 -3.81 17.35
N PRO A 210 -15.95 -3.98 16.02
CA PRO A 210 -15.37 -3.08 15.06
C PRO A 210 -15.98 -1.67 15.20
N PRO A 211 -15.16 -0.63 15.46
CA PRO A 211 -15.67 0.71 15.70
C PRO A 211 -16.31 1.33 14.47
N SER A 212 -16.13 0.75 13.27
CA SER A 212 -16.80 1.18 12.03
C SER A 212 -18.28 0.80 12.00
N ARG A 213 -18.69 -0.27 12.69
CA ARG A 213 -20.07 -0.78 12.67
C ARG A 213 -20.81 -0.59 13.99
N PHE A 214 -20.09 -0.47 15.10
CA PHE A 214 -20.68 -0.34 16.42
C PHE A 214 -20.36 1.01 17.07
N VAL A 215 -21.36 1.57 17.76
CA VAL A 215 -21.22 2.82 18.51
C VAL A 215 -21.82 2.67 19.91
N GLN A 216 -21.10 3.19 20.91
CA GLN A 216 -21.62 3.24 22.27
C GLN A 216 -22.49 4.48 22.45
N ILE A 217 -23.80 4.29 22.64
CA ILE A 217 -24.77 5.39 22.83
C ILE A 217 -25.01 5.71 24.30
N HIS A 218 -24.79 4.75 25.20
CA HIS A 218 -24.95 4.90 26.64
C HIS A 218 -23.88 4.10 27.38
N ARG A 219 -23.65 4.41 28.66
CA ARG A 219 -22.67 3.65 29.47
C ARG A 219 -22.96 2.14 29.52
N SER A 220 -24.23 1.77 29.35
CA SER A 220 -24.71 0.38 29.34
C SER A 220 -25.10 -0.12 27.94
N HIS A 221 -25.04 0.68 26.87
CA HIS A 221 -25.54 0.26 25.56
C HIS A 221 -24.56 0.57 24.43
N VAL A 222 -24.26 -0.47 23.64
CA VAL A 222 -23.57 -0.39 22.35
C VAL A 222 -24.53 -0.90 21.29
N ILE A 223 -24.68 -0.18 20.19
CA ILE A 223 -25.60 -0.54 19.10
C ILE A 223 -24.82 -0.77 17.81
N SER A 224 -25.39 -1.59 16.93
CA SER A 224 -24.95 -1.67 15.54
C SER A 224 -25.58 -0.53 14.73
N LEU A 225 -24.75 0.17 13.96
CA LEU A 225 -25.20 1.22 13.04
C LEU A 225 -26.12 0.65 11.95
N ASP A 226 -25.94 -0.62 11.60
CA ASP A 226 -26.75 -1.31 10.61
C ASP A 226 -28.19 -1.54 11.09
N TYR A 227 -28.50 -1.41 12.38
CA TYR A 227 -29.84 -1.66 12.93
C TYR A 227 -30.50 -0.40 13.47
N ILE A 228 -30.02 0.78 13.08
CA ILE A 228 -30.66 2.05 13.45
C ILE A 228 -31.90 2.29 12.59
N SER A 229 -33.02 2.64 13.22
CA SER A 229 -34.24 3.12 12.56
C SER A 229 -34.24 4.65 12.51
N HIS A 230 -34.34 5.30 13.68
CA HIS A 230 -34.34 6.76 13.78
C HIS A 230 -33.90 7.22 15.17
N LEU A 231 -33.54 8.51 15.28
CA LEU A 231 -33.20 9.17 16.52
C LEU A 231 -34.32 10.15 16.88
N GLU A 232 -34.95 9.96 18.04
CA GLU A 232 -35.99 10.82 18.56
C GLU A 232 -35.44 11.73 19.67
N TYR A 233 -35.97 12.95 19.76
CA TYR A 233 -35.75 13.84 20.90
C TYR A 233 -37.06 13.94 21.67
N ASP A 234 -37.09 13.38 22.88
CA ASP A 234 -38.29 13.35 23.70
C ASP A 234 -38.61 14.72 24.31
N ALA A 235 -39.85 14.93 24.73
CA ALA A 235 -40.28 16.15 25.41
C ALA A 235 -39.56 16.39 26.76
N GLY A 236 -38.92 15.35 27.31
CA GLY A 236 -38.10 15.41 28.53
C GLY A 236 -36.65 15.86 28.28
N GLY A 237 -36.30 16.19 27.03
CA GLY A 237 -34.98 16.66 26.63
C GLY A 237 -33.92 15.56 26.51
N ASN A 238 -34.32 14.30 26.36
CA ASN A 238 -33.45 13.15 26.16
C ASN A 238 -33.53 12.66 24.72
N TYR A 239 -32.42 12.08 24.26
CA TYR A 239 -32.37 11.44 22.95
C TYR A 239 -32.66 9.95 23.11
N LEU A 240 -33.59 9.45 22.31
CA LEU A 240 -33.99 8.04 22.25
C LEU A 240 -33.58 7.47 20.89
N MET A 241 -32.86 6.36 20.91
CA MET A 241 -32.47 5.63 19.70
C MET A 241 -33.46 4.50 19.48
N HIS A 242 -34.13 4.52 18.33
CA HIS A 242 -35.00 3.45 17.87
C HIS A 242 -34.22 2.51 16.95
N LEU A 243 -34.31 1.21 17.23
CA LEU A 243 -33.70 0.16 16.42
C LEU A 243 -34.73 -0.45 15.47
N ARG A 244 -34.25 -1.02 14.36
CA ARG A 244 -35.08 -1.71 13.36
C ARG A 244 -35.07 -3.24 13.57
N ASP A 245 -35.32 -3.66 14.80
CA ASP A 245 -35.50 -5.06 15.17
C ASP A 245 -36.99 -5.42 15.33
N GLU A 246 -37.29 -6.72 15.47
CA GLU A 246 -38.68 -7.19 15.58
C GLU A 246 -39.42 -6.66 16.82
N GLU A 247 -38.67 -6.22 17.83
CA GLU A 247 -39.19 -5.69 19.10
C GLU A 247 -39.33 -4.15 19.10
N ASP A 248 -38.95 -3.46 18.01
CA ASP A 248 -38.88 -1.99 17.92
C ASP A 248 -38.17 -1.38 19.15
N THR A 249 -36.99 -1.91 19.47
CA THR A 249 -36.27 -1.61 20.71
C THR A 249 -35.91 -0.11 20.79
N VAL A 250 -36.28 0.53 21.90
CA VAL A 250 -35.96 1.93 22.21
C VAL A 250 -34.90 2.02 23.30
N LEU A 251 -33.76 2.64 22.99
CA LEU A 251 -32.63 2.77 23.92
C LEU A 251 -32.29 4.24 24.22
N PRO A 252 -32.02 4.61 25.49
CA PRO A 252 -31.64 5.97 25.84
C PRO A 252 -30.22 6.29 25.35
N VAL A 253 -30.02 7.52 24.86
CA VAL A 253 -28.70 8.03 24.44
C VAL A 253 -28.19 9.01 25.50
N SER A 254 -26.93 8.82 25.91
CA SER A 254 -26.28 9.71 26.87
C SER A 254 -25.95 11.05 26.23
N ARG A 255 -26.28 12.16 26.92
CA ARG A 255 -26.01 13.54 26.46
C ARG A 255 -24.57 13.76 25.99
N SER A 256 -23.58 13.20 26.68
CA SER A 256 -22.16 13.33 26.31
C SER A 256 -21.77 12.55 25.06
N ARG A 257 -22.59 11.59 24.62
CA ARG A 257 -22.36 10.72 23.45
C ARG A 257 -23.19 11.12 22.24
N VAL A 258 -24.19 11.99 22.40
CA VAL A 258 -25.05 12.47 21.31
C VAL A 258 -24.24 13.09 20.18
N GLN A 259 -23.26 13.95 20.50
CA GLN A 259 -22.46 14.61 19.45
C GLN A 259 -21.66 13.60 18.64
N THR A 260 -21.00 12.64 19.32
CA THR A 260 -20.29 11.55 18.64
C THR A 260 -21.21 10.73 17.76
N LEU A 261 -22.42 10.41 18.25
CA LEU A 261 -23.42 9.68 17.48
C LEU A 261 -23.87 10.45 16.23
N LYS A 262 -24.19 11.74 16.36
CA LYS A 262 -24.56 12.62 15.22
C LYS A 262 -23.46 12.65 14.16
N THR A 263 -22.21 12.84 14.57
CA THR A 263 -21.06 12.80 13.65
C THR A 263 -20.94 11.44 12.95
N ARG A 264 -21.14 10.33 13.67
CA ARG A 264 -21.12 8.98 13.07
C ARG A 264 -22.26 8.73 12.08
N LEU A 265 -23.39 9.40 12.25
CA LEU A 265 -24.54 9.34 11.35
C LEU A 265 -24.48 10.37 10.21
N GLY A 266 -23.42 11.17 10.12
CA GLY A 266 -23.29 12.21 9.09
C GLY A 266 -24.24 13.40 9.30
N MET A 267 -24.82 13.54 10.49
CA MET A 267 -25.66 14.67 10.87
C MET A 267 -24.76 15.88 11.20
N ASN A 268 -24.28 16.58 10.16
CA ASN A 268 -23.62 17.87 10.31
C ASN A 268 -24.67 18.97 10.53
N GLU A 269 -24.36 19.92 11.40
CA GLU A 269 -25.27 20.91 11.97
C GLU A 269 -26.24 21.56 10.96
N GLY A 270 -27.51 21.16 11.05
CA GLY A 270 -28.70 21.87 10.60
C GLY A 270 -29.77 21.66 11.68
N SER A 271 -30.31 22.77 12.19
CA SER A 271 -31.12 22.86 13.42
C SER A 271 -32.47 22.13 13.34
N PRO A 272 -33.16 21.95 14.49
CA PRO A 272 -34.11 22.99 14.91
C PRO A 272 -33.87 23.49 16.33
N SER A 273 -33.37 24.71 16.44
CA SER A 273 -33.96 25.72 17.31
C SER A 273 -35.33 26.10 16.73
N GLU A 274 -36.30 26.36 17.61
CA GLU A 274 -37.71 26.70 17.33
C GLU A 274 -38.68 25.51 17.25
N ILE A 275 -39.00 24.95 18.42
CA ILE A 275 -40.39 24.96 18.89
C ILE A 275 -40.36 25.42 20.35
N GLY A 276 -40.33 26.74 20.51
CA GLY A 276 -40.92 27.41 21.66
C GLY A 276 -42.18 28.06 21.14
N ASP A 277 -43.32 27.53 21.57
CA ASP A 277 -44.49 28.25 22.09
C ASP A 277 -45.47 27.22 22.67
#